data_AF-A0A6A7RQ96-F1
#
_entry.id   AF-A0A6A7RQ96-F1
#
_cell.length_a   1.000
_cell.length_b   1.000
_cell.length_c   1.000
_cell.angle_alpha   90.00
_cell.angle_beta   90.00
_cell.angle_gamma   90.00
#
_symmetry.space_group_name_H-M   'P 1'
#
loop_
_entity.id
_entity.type
_entity.pdbx_description
1 polymer ?
#
loop_
_entity_poly.entity_id
_entity_poly.type
_entity_poly.pdbx_seq_one_letter_code
_entity_poly.pdbx_strand_id
1 'polypeptide(L)'
;ATFMISLGSVFLATFVVLNLMLSLLIIQPISTMSAAADKVSTGDFDVPEFPAQGGDEIGVLANSFNRMRRSLQKAIKLIES
;
A
#
# COMPACT_ATOMS: atom_id res chain seq x y z
N ALA A 1 15.66 -33.92 -22.17
CA ALA A 1 15.74 -33.47 -20.77
C ALA A 1 16.07 -31.98 -20.65
N THR A 2 17.13 -31.49 -21.32
CA THR A 2 17.58 -30.07 -21.26
C THR A 2 16.46 -29.05 -21.53
N PHE A 3 15.61 -29.30 -22.55
CA PHE A 3 14.47 -28.43 -22.86
C PHE A 3 13.43 -28.34 -21.73
N MET A 4 13.12 -29.46 -21.08
CA MET A 4 12.18 -29.48 -19.94
C MET A 4 12.76 -28.78 -18.72
N ILE A 5 14.07 -28.94 -18.47
CA ILE A 5 14.77 -28.27 -17.37
C ILE A 5 14.83 -26.75 -17.59
N SER A 6 15.14 -26.31 -18.82
CA SER A 6 15.14 -24.88 -19.13
C SER A 6 13.75 -24.27 -18.99
N LEU A 7 12.70 -24.96 -19.44
CA LEU A 7 11.32 -24.49 -19.30
C LEU A 7 10.91 -24.40 -17.82
N GLY A 8 11.22 -25.42 -17.02
CA GLY A 8 10.95 -25.41 -15.58
C GLY A 8 11.69 -24.29 -14.85
N SER A 9 12.93 -24.01 -15.25
CA SER A 9 13.74 -22.94 -14.65
C SER A 9 13.17 -21.56 -14.95
N VAL A 10 12.74 -21.31 -16.19
CA VAL A 10 12.10 -20.04 -16.58
C VAL A 10 10.77 -19.87 -15.86
N PHE A 11 9.98 -20.94 -15.72
CA PHE A 11 8.72 -20.90 -14.98
C PHE A 11 8.96 -20.55 -13.51
N LEU A 12 9.91 -21.21 -12.85
CA LEU A 12 10.24 -20.93 -11.45
C LEU A 12 10.76 -19.49 -11.27
N ALA A 13 11.64 -19.03 -12.16
CA ALA A 13 12.15 -17.66 -12.14
C ALA A 13 11.00 -16.64 -12.28
N THR A 14 10.11 -16.85 -13.26
CA THR A 14 8.94 -15.98 -13.47
C THR A 14 8.02 -15.99 -12.25
N PHE A 15 7.76 -17.16 -11.67
CA PHE A 15 6.93 -17.30 -10.47
C PHE A 15 7.49 -16.50 -9.29
N VAL A 16 8.79 -16.63 -9.02
CA VAL A 16 9.46 -15.90 -7.94
C VAL A 16 9.42 -14.39 -8.20
N VAL A 17 9.74 -13.96 -9.43
CA VAL A 17 9.73 -12.53 -9.80
C VAL A 17 8.33 -11.93 -9.63
N LEU A 18 7.28 -12.58 -10.13
CA LEU A 18 5.92 -12.09 -10.01
C LEU A 18 5.46 -12.01 -8.56
N ASN A 19 5.78 -13.02 -7.74
CA ASN A 19 5.39 -13.04 -6.34
C ASN A 19 6.07 -11.90 -5.55
N LEU A 20 7.38 -11.70 -5.77
CA LEU A 20 8.11 -10.59 -5.17
C LEU A 20 7.58 -9.23 -5.64
N MET A 21 7.29 -9.09 -6.93
CA MET A 21 6.74 -7.86 -7.49
C MET A 21 5.37 -7.52 -6.87
N LEU A 22 4.46 -8.50 -6.76
CA LEU A 22 3.17 -8.31 -6.09
C LEU A 22 3.33 -7.96 -4.60
N SER A 23 4.24 -8.65 -3.92
CA SER A 23 4.49 -8.42 -2.50
C SER A 23 4.96 -6.99 -2.23
N LEU A 24 5.94 -6.51 -2.99
CA LEU A 24 6.57 -5.22 -2.78
C LEU A 24 5.77 -4.04 -3.35
N LEU A 25 5.16 -4.20 -4.54
CA LEU A 25 4.51 -3.08 -5.23
C LEU A 25 3.04 -2.93 -4.87
N ILE A 26 2.36 -3.98 -4.40
CA ILE A 26 0.92 -3.96 -4.14
C ILE A 26 0.61 -4.30 -2.67
N ILE A 27 1.03 -5.47 -2.21
CA ILE A 27 0.61 -5.99 -0.90
C ILE A 27 1.17 -5.13 0.24
N GLN A 28 2.46 -4.80 0.19
CA GLN A 28 3.12 -4.04 1.24
C GLN A 28 2.57 -2.60 1.37
N PRO A 29 2.39 -1.81 0.29
CA PRO A 29 1.75 -0.49 0.37
C PRO A 29 0.34 -0.56 0.93
N ILE A 30 -0.50 -1.48 0.43
CA ILE A 30 -1.90 -1.63 0.89
C ILE A 30 -1.94 -2.02 2.37
N SER A 31 -1.11 -2.97 2.80
CA SER A 31 -1.05 -3.39 4.20
C SER A 31 -0.64 -2.24 5.12
N THR A 32 0.32 -1.43 4.70
CA THR A 32 0.78 -0.26 5.49
C THR A 32 -0.32 0.80 5.59
N MET A 33 -1.06 1.05 4.50
CA MET A 33 -2.20 1.96 4.50
C MET A 33 -3.35 1.45 5.36
N SER A 34 -3.63 0.15 5.34
CA SER A 34 -4.62 -0.49 6.21
C SER A 34 -4.28 -0.28 7.68
N ALA A 35 -3.03 -0.54 8.07
CA ALA A 35 -2.59 -0.33 9.45
C ALA A 35 -2.64 1.15 9.87
N ALA A 36 -2.36 2.07 8.95
CA ALA A 36 -2.54 3.51 9.21
C ALA A 36 -4.01 3.88 9.35
N ALA A 37 -4.92 3.26 8.57
CA ALA A 37 -6.35 3.46 8.69
C ALA A 37 -6.87 3.08 10.08
N ASP A 38 -6.41 1.94 10.60
CA ASP A 38 -6.77 1.48 11.95
C ASP A 38 -6.35 2.50 13.02
N LYS A 39 -5.12 3.01 12.95
CA LYS A 39 -4.63 4.05 13.87
C LYS A 39 -5.45 5.34 13.78
N VAL A 40 -5.65 5.83 12.56
CA VAL A 40 -6.42 7.05 12.29
C VAL A 40 -7.87 6.91 12.78
N SER A 41 -8.46 5.72 12.68
CA SER A 41 -9.83 5.45 13.18
C SER A 41 -9.95 5.59 14.70
N THR A 42 -8.87 5.40 15.44
CA THR A 42 -8.80 5.54 16.90
C THR A 42 -8.38 6.94 17.37
N GLY A 43 -8.18 7.88 16.43
CA GLY A 43 -7.75 9.24 16.73
C GLY A 43 -6.23 9.45 16.75
N ASP A 44 -5.43 8.42 16.43
CA ASP A 44 -3.99 8.56 16.26
C ASP A 44 -3.66 9.09 14.84
N PHE A 45 -3.32 10.37 14.77
CA PHE A 45 -2.96 11.07 13.52
C PHE A 45 -1.47 11.32 13.36
N ASP A 46 -0.61 10.75 14.22
CA ASP A 46 0.86 10.90 14.14
C ASP A 46 1.49 10.03 13.03
N VAL A 47 0.65 9.29 12.31
CA VAL A 47 1.07 8.51 11.14
C VAL A 47 1.46 9.45 9.99
N PRO A 48 2.67 9.31 9.41
CA PRO A 48 3.11 10.14 8.30
C PRO A 48 2.22 9.92 7.08
N GLU A 49 2.14 10.94 6.23
CA GLU A 49 1.38 10.83 4.98
C GLU A 49 2.08 9.92 3.98
N PHE A 50 1.26 9.17 3.25
CA PHE A 50 1.77 8.30 2.19
C PHE A 50 2.25 9.15 1.01
N PRO A 51 3.40 8.81 0.40
CA PRO A 51 3.91 9.54 -0.75
C PRO A 51 2.95 9.39 -1.93
N ALA A 52 2.37 10.51 -2.33
CA ALA A 52 1.40 10.63 -3.43
C ALA A 52 2.03 10.69 -4.83
N GLN A 53 3.28 10.23 -4.97
CA GLN A 53 4.11 10.45 -6.16
C GLN A 53 3.92 9.37 -7.25
N GLY A 54 3.17 8.31 -6.96
CA GLY A 54 2.83 7.26 -7.95
C GLY A 54 1.75 7.73 -8.91
N GLY A 55 2.01 7.63 -10.22
CA GLY A 55 1.01 7.84 -11.27
C GLY A 55 0.08 6.65 -11.50
N ASP A 56 0.13 5.64 -10.63
CA ASP A 56 -0.67 4.42 -10.68
C ASP A 56 -1.83 4.47 -9.66
N GLU A 57 -2.65 3.42 -9.65
CA GLU A 57 -3.81 3.30 -8.78
C GLU A 57 -3.43 3.31 -7.29
N ILE A 58 -2.23 2.85 -6.93
CA ILE A 58 -1.74 2.88 -5.55
C ILE A 58 -1.43 4.32 -5.12
N GLY A 59 -0.83 5.14 -5.99
CA GLY A 59 -0.63 6.56 -5.74
C GLY A 59 -1.95 7.35 -5.64
N VAL A 60 -2.95 6.99 -6.45
CA VAL A 60 -4.31 7.55 -6.34
C VAL A 60 -4.97 7.17 -5.02
N LEU A 61 -4.80 5.91 -4.58
CA LEU A 61 -5.28 5.45 -3.27
C LEU A 61 -4.60 6.20 -2.13
N ALA A 62 -3.26 6.38 -2.19
CA ALA A 62 -2.48 7.16 -1.22
C ALA A 62 -3.02 8.59 -1.07
N ASN A 63 -3.27 9.27 -2.19
CA ASN A 63 -3.88 10.59 -2.20
C ASN A 63 -5.26 10.63 -1.54
N SER A 64 -6.12 9.68 -1.90
CA SER A 64 -7.47 9.58 -1.36
C SER A 64 -7.48 9.31 0.15
N PHE A 65 -6.59 8.44 0.61
CA PHE A 65 -6.38 8.15 2.03
C PHE A 65 -5.87 9.37 2.80
N ASN A 66 -4.85 10.07 2.30
CA ASN A 66 -4.33 11.27 2.94
C ASN A 66 -5.42 12.35 3.11
N ARG A 67 -6.30 12.51 2.10
CA ARG A 67 -7.46 13.42 2.20
C ARG A 67 -8.45 12.97 3.28
N MET A 68 -8.76 11.68 3.36
CA MET A 68 -9.64 11.11 4.39
C MET A 68 -9.07 11.38 5.79
N ARG A 69 -7.80 11.05 6.02
CA ARG A 69 -7.07 11.30 7.27
C ARG A 69 -7.19 12.75 7.73
N ARG A 70 -6.87 13.71 6.84
CA ARG A 70 -6.97 15.16 7.13
C ARG A 70 -8.40 15.59 7.46
N SER A 71 -9.39 15.02 6.77
CA SER A 71 -10.81 15.33 7.02
C SER A 71 -11.26 14.86 8.40
N LEU A 72 -10.88 13.63 8.78
CA LEU A 72 -11.19 13.08 10.10
C LEU A 72 -10.49 13.87 11.21
N GLN A 73 -9.20 14.21 11.04
CA GLN A 73 -8.46 15.01 12.02
C GLN A 73 -9.14 16.37 12.28
N LYS A 74 -9.59 17.03 11.21
CA LYS A 74 -10.33 18.30 11.33
C LYS A 74 -11.66 18.12 12.06
N ALA A 75 -12.40 17.05 11.75
CA ALA A 75 -13.69 16.79 12.39
C ALA A 75 -13.55 16.57 13.90
N ILE A 76 -12.56 15.79 14.34
CA ILE A 76 -12.29 15.57 15.77
C ILE A 76 -11.91 16.88 16.47
N LYS A 77 -11.04 17.69 15.86
CA LYS A 77 -10.65 19.00 16.41
C LYS A 77 -11.82 19.97 16.60
N LEU A 78 -12.88 19.87 15.80
CA LEU A 78 -14.10 20.69 15.95
C LEU A 78 -15.00 20.21 17.09
N ILE A 79 -14.89 18.95 17.51
CA ILE A 79 -15.66 18.39 18.63
C ILE A 79 -14.95 18.72 19.96
N GLU A 80 -13.62 18.76 19.95
CA GLU A 80 -12.80 19.09 21.13
C GLU A 80 -12.70 20.61 21.42
N SER A 81 -13.18 21.46 20.50
CA SER A 81 -13.21 22.93 20.64
C SER A 81 -14.51 23.44 21.22
#